data_AF-Q26FF8-F1
#
_entry.id   AF-Q26FF8-F1
#
_cell.length_a   1.000
_cell.length_b   1.000
_cell.length_c   1.000
_cell.angle_alpha   90.00
_cell.angle_beta   90.00
_cell.angle_gamma   90.00
#
_symmetry.space_group_name_H-M   'P 1'
#
loop_
_entity.id
_entity.type
_entity.pdbx_description
1 polymer ?
#
loop_
_entity_poly.entity_id
_entity_poly.type
_entity_poly.pdbx_seq_one_letter_code
_entity_poly.pdbx_strand_id
1 'polypeptide(L)'
;MRKIIFLILILQSSFLYSQIQQYFFVDDVEVVERLYVKICVGENGETISVTEIPERTTYKNKKTIQQIIDYRKNIHFLKGSKYSNKCFDYSFTIVSSKYQSMEMLSTDCFFNFGKGEYTYTNPEYQDVKIIRRKRKQIEKTKDSKTVYRIEWVTPCHYVLTYLRVSEPENEYLIGQKINVKIIDVLENGNYVYYSNLSDRTYGFGEIKKL
;
A
#
# COMPACT_ATOMS: atom_id res chain seq x y z
N MET A 1 33.11 -13.62 -17.48
CA MET A 1 31.73 -13.10 -17.50
C MET A 1 30.90 -13.85 -16.46
N ARG A 2 30.68 -13.25 -15.28
CA ARG A 2 29.94 -13.86 -14.17
C ARG A 2 28.43 -13.63 -14.41
N LYS A 3 27.68 -14.69 -14.70
CA LYS A 3 26.21 -14.65 -14.76
C LYS A 3 25.69 -14.65 -13.33
N ILE A 4 25.18 -13.51 -12.86
CA ILE A 4 24.46 -13.42 -11.58
C ILE A 4 23.06 -13.98 -11.83
N ILE A 5 22.78 -15.14 -11.24
CA ILE A 5 21.46 -15.78 -11.25
C ILE A 5 20.62 -15.07 -10.19
N PHE A 6 19.63 -14.30 -10.62
CA PHE A 6 18.58 -13.77 -9.74
C PHE A 6 17.68 -14.94 -9.31
N LEU A 7 17.85 -15.39 -8.06
CA LEU A 7 17.01 -16.42 -7.45
C LEU A 7 15.79 -15.75 -6.82
N ILE A 8 14.64 -15.80 -7.50
CA ILE A 8 13.35 -15.43 -6.90
C ILE A 8 12.89 -16.63 -6.08
N LEU A 9 13.02 -16.55 -4.75
CA LEU A 9 12.52 -17.55 -3.80
C LEU A 9 10.99 -17.45 -3.74
N ILE A 10 10.30 -18.28 -4.52
CA ILE A 10 8.86 -18.51 -4.37
C ILE A 10 8.69 -19.59 -3.30
N LEU A 11 8.46 -19.17 -2.06
CA LEU A 11 8.08 -20.07 -0.95
C LEU A 11 6.70 -20.67 -1.25
N GLN A 12 6.68 -21.89 -1.80
CA GLN A 12 5.48 -22.70 -1.87
C GLN A 12 5.14 -23.23 -0.48
N SER A 13 4.33 -22.47 0.28
CA SER A 13 3.67 -22.98 1.48
C SER A 13 2.29 -23.52 1.08
N SER A 14 2.09 -24.79 1.38
CA SER A 14 0.86 -25.54 1.13
C SER A 14 -0.22 -25.20 2.17
N PHE A 15 -1.44 -24.96 1.67
CA PHE A 15 -2.71 -24.88 2.39
C PHE A 15 -2.80 -23.94 3.61
N LEU A 16 -2.82 -22.65 3.32
CA LEU A 16 -3.59 -21.65 4.07
C LEU A 16 -4.45 -20.92 3.03
N TYR A 17 -5.62 -20.38 3.41
CA TYR A 17 -6.40 -19.50 2.52
C TYR A 17 -5.45 -18.42 1.97
N SER A 18 -4.96 -18.60 0.76
CA SER A 18 -3.91 -17.74 0.20
C SER A 18 -4.51 -16.37 0.02
N GLN A 19 -4.22 -15.45 0.94
CA GLN A 19 -4.49 -14.05 0.70
C GLN A 19 -3.74 -13.65 -0.57
N ILE A 20 -4.42 -12.96 -1.48
CA ILE A 20 -3.80 -12.49 -2.72
C ILE A 20 -2.62 -11.60 -2.33
N GLN A 21 -1.43 -11.93 -2.83
CA GLN A 21 -0.25 -11.13 -2.59
C GLN A 21 -0.45 -9.75 -3.23
N GLN A 22 -0.59 -8.74 -2.37
CA GLN A 22 -0.79 -7.35 -2.79
C GLN A 22 0.55 -6.59 -2.94
N TYR A 23 1.60 -7.05 -2.25
CA TYR A 23 2.90 -6.40 -2.18
C TYR A 23 3.97 -7.26 -2.87
N PHE A 24 4.72 -6.67 -3.80
CA PHE A 24 5.86 -7.30 -4.44
C PHE A 24 7.12 -6.50 -4.13
N PHE A 25 8.11 -7.15 -3.54
CA PHE A 25 9.38 -6.53 -3.18
C PHE A 25 10.40 -6.74 -4.29
N VAL A 26 11.00 -5.66 -4.79
CA VAL A 26 11.90 -5.66 -5.96
C VAL A 26 13.06 -4.70 -5.76
N ASP A 27 14.19 -4.96 -6.40
CA ASP A 27 15.41 -4.14 -6.26
C ASP A 27 15.40 -2.88 -7.15
N ASP A 28 14.50 -2.81 -8.15
CA ASP A 28 14.47 -1.77 -9.18
C ASP A 28 13.43 -0.67 -8.93
N VAL A 29 12.96 -0.56 -7.69
CA VAL A 29 12.10 0.53 -7.21
C VAL A 29 12.82 1.27 -6.08
N GLU A 30 12.83 2.60 -6.15
CA GLU A 30 13.45 3.45 -5.10
C GLU A 30 12.68 3.38 -3.78
N VAL A 31 11.35 3.56 -3.86
CA VAL A 31 10.47 3.59 -2.68
C VAL A 31 9.27 2.66 -2.87
N VAL A 32 8.23 3.15 -3.54
CA VAL A 32 6.98 2.43 -3.81
C VAL A 32 6.44 2.87 -5.17
N GLU A 33 6.08 1.91 -6.01
CA GLU A 33 5.39 2.12 -7.28
C GLU A 33 4.13 1.26 -7.38
N ARG A 34 3.35 1.47 -8.45
CA ARG A 34 2.03 0.85 -8.64
C ARG A 34 1.96 0.16 -9.99
N LEU A 35 1.43 -1.05 -9.98
CA LEU A 35 0.95 -1.75 -11.18
C LEU A 35 -0.56 -1.83 -11.13
N TYR A 36 -1.23 -1.22 -12.10
CA TYR A 36 -2.68 -1.32 -12.26
C TYR A 36 -3.00 -2.36 -13.32
N VAL A 37 -3.95 -3.22 -13.01
CA VAL A 37 -4.46 -4.23 -13.93
C VAL A 37 -5.98 -4.23 -13.96
N LYS A 38 -6.56 -4.58 -15.11
CA LYS A 38 -7.94 -4.99 -15.22
C LYS A 38 -8.00 -6.51 -15.14
N ILE A 39 -8.84 -7.03 -14.25
CA ILE A 39 -9.07 -8.45 -14.03
C ILE A 39 -10.51 -8.76 -14.46
N CYS A 40 -10.68 -9.73 -15.34
CA CYS A 40 -12.01 -10.24 -15.73
C CYS A 40 -12.20 -11.66 -15.19
N VAL A 41 -13.34 -11.91 -14.58
CA VAL A 41 -13.67 -13.18 -13.91
C VAL A 41 -14.88 -13.80 -14.58
N GLY A 42 -14.78 -15.09 -14.90
CA GLY A 42 -15.85 -15.86 -15.50
C GLY A 42 -16.95 -16.25 -14.52
N GLU A 43 -17.94 -16.97 -15.03
CA GLU A 43 -19.10 -17.36 -14.24
C GLU A 43 -18.72 -18.31 -13.10
N ASN A 44 -17.80 -19.25 -13.35
CA ASN A 44 -17.37 -20.23 -12.35
C ASN A 44 -16.26 -19.72 -11.42
N GLY A 45 -15.90 -18.44 -11.52
CA GLY A 45 -14.88 -17.79 -10.67
C GLY A 45 -13.45 -17.88 -11.22
N GLU A 46 -13.24 -18.53 -12.37
CA GLU A 46 -11.97 -18.50 -13.07
C GLU A 46 -11.60 -17.09 -13.53
N THR A 47 -10.30 -16.78 -13.46
CA THR A 47 -9.79 -15.52 -14.01
C THR A 47 -9.64 -15.70 -15.52
N ILE A 48 -10.43 -14.97 -16.30
CA ILE A 48 -10.43 -15.01 -17.78
C ILE A 48 -9.23 -14.23 -18.32
N SER A 49 -8.98 -13.04 -17.75
CA SER A 49 -7.88 -12.18 -18.21
C SER A 49 -7.36 -11.29 -17.08
N VAL A 50 -6.09 -10.93 -17.22
CA VAL A 50 -5.41 -9.91 -16.42
C VAL A 50 -4.58 -9.08 -17.39
N THR A 51 -4.91 -7.80 -17.52
CA THR A 51 -4.26 -6.87 -18.48
C THR A 51 -3.79 -5.63 -17.75
N GLU A 52 -2.56 -5.19 -18.01
CA GLU A 52 -2.03 -3.90 -17.51
C GLU A 52 -2.94 -2.74 -17.94
N ILE A 53 -3.02 -1.71 -17.09
CA ILE A 53 -3.61 -0.40 -17.37
C ILE A 53 -2.44 0.60 -17.44
N PRO A 54 -1.83 0.80 -18.63
CA PRO A 54 -0.54 1.49 -18.75
C PRO A 54 -0.58 2.96 -18.29
N GLU A 55 -1.71 3.63 -18.53
CA GLU A 55 -1.92 5.05 -18.21
C GLU A 55 -1.98 5.34 -16.71
N ARG A 56 -2.26 4.33 -15.88
CA ARG A 56 -2.24 4.44 -14.41
C ARG A 56 -0.98 3.83 -13.79
N THR A 57 -0.29 2.96 -14.52
CA THR A 57 0.84 2.18 -14.01
C THR A 57 2.12 3.02 -13.93
N THR A 58 2.66 3.16 -12.73
CA THR A 58 3.94 3.86 -12.50
C THR A 58 5.13 2.93 -12.64
N TYR A 59 5.01 1.64 -12.25
CA TYR A 59 6.09 0.66 -12.39
C TYR A 59 6.38 0.30 -13.85
N LYS A 60 7.66 0.24 -14.24
CA LYS A 60 8.05 0.13 -15.66
C LYS A 60 8.71 -1.18 -16.07
N ASN A 61 9.14 -2.03 -15.15
CA ASN A 61 9.80 -3.29 -15.49
C ASN A 61 8.81 -4.31 -16.07
N LYS A 62 8.81 -4.44 -17.40
CA LYS A 62 7.89 -5.32 -18.13
C LYS A 62 8.04 -6.80 -17.79
N LYS A 63 9.25 -7.27 -17.45
CA LYS A 63 9.47 -8.67 -17.05
C LYS A 63 8.76 -8.96 -15.74
N THR A 64 8.95 -8.12 -14.74
CA THR A 64 8.30 -8.28 -13.42
C THR A 64 6.80 -8.07 -13.52
N ILE A 65 6.32 -7.10 -14.31
CA ILE A 65 4.89 -6.91 -14.57
C ILE A 65 4.26 -8.19 -15.13
N GLN A 66 4.90 -8.81 -16.11
CA GLN A 66 4.40 -10.06 -16.69
C GLN A 66 4.35 -11.19 -15.65
N GLN A 67 5.36 -11.30 -14.78
CA GLN A 67 5.35 -12.28 -13.69
C GLN A 67 4.18 -12.07 -12.71
N ILE A 68 3.86 -10.81 -12.36
CA ILE A 68 2.73 -10.49 -11.48
C ILE A 68 1.40 -10.79 -12.17
N ILE A 69 1.28 -10.46 -13.46
CA ILE A 69 0.11 -10.80 -14.28
C ILE A 69 -0.11 -12.31 -14.31
N ASP A 70 0.94 -13.09 -14.55
CA ASP A 70 0.85 -14.55 -14.62
C ASP A 70 0.57 -15.17 -13.25
N TYR A 71 1.18 -14.66 -12.17
CA TYR A 71 0.78 -15.00 -10.79
C TYR A 71 -0.72 -14.77 -10.59
N ARG A 72 -1.23 -13.61 -11.00
CA ARG A 72 -2.64 -13.26 -10.78
C ARG A 72 -3.61 -14.12 -11.60
N LYS A 73 -3.26 -14.49 -12.83
CA LYS A 73 -4.10 -15.36 -13.68
C LYS A 73 -4.36 -16.72 -13.05
N ASN A 74 -3.45 -17.22 -12.23
CA ASN A 74 -3.58 -18.52 -11.55
C ASN A 74 -4.47 -18.48 -10.30
N ILE A 75 -5.06 -17.33 -9.95
CA ILE A 75 -5.92 -17.18 -8.78
C ILE A 75 -7.39 -17.21 -9.20
N HIS A 76 -8.14 -18.16 -8.65
CA HIS A 76 -9.57 -18.31 -8.87
C HIS A 76 -10.38 -17.67 -7.73
N PHE A 77 -11.49 -17.08 -8.10
CA PHE A 77 -12.53 -16.66 -7.17
C PHE A 77 -13.47 -17.82 -6.85
N LEU A 78 -14.23 -17.66 -5.76
CA LEU A 78 -15.34 -18.54 -5.45
C LEU A 78 -16.45 -18.37 -6.50
N LYS A 79 -17.02 -19.50 -6.94
CA LYS A 79 -18.19 -19.53 -7.81
C LYS A 79 -19.35 -18.77 -7.17
N GLY A 80 -20.02 -17.92 -7.95
CA GLY A 80 -21.13 -17.08 -7.47
C GLY A 80 -20.70 -15.90 -6.58
N SER A 81 -19.39 -15.60 -6.50
CA SER A 81 -18.93 -14.40 -5.79
C SER A 81 -19.45 -13.12 -6.43
N LYS A 82 -19.36 -11.99 -5.70
CA LYS A 82 -19.74 -10.67 -6.23
C LYS A 82 -18.97 -10.24 -7.49
N TYR A 83 -17.86 -10.93 -7.79
CA TYR A 83 -16.99 -10.70 -8.94
C TYR A 83 -17.27 -11.64 -10.13
N SER A 84 -18.09 -12.69 -9.96
CA SER A 84 -18.43 -13.60 -11.05
C SER A 84 -19.05 -12.86 -12.22
N ASN A 85 -18.60 -13.19 -13.44
CA ASN A 85 -19.00 -12.56 -14.70
C ASN A 85 -18.81 -11.02 -14.70
N LYS A 86 -17.73 -10.52 -14.08
CA LYS A 86 -17.41 -9.09 -14.04
C LYS A 86 -15.93 -8.85 -14.28
N CYS A 87 -15.65 -7.64 -14.77
CA CYS A 87 -14.31 -7.08 -14.78
C CYS A 87 -14.20 -5.96 -13.74
N PHE A 88 -13.03 -5.85 -13.12
CA PHE A 88 -12.73 -4.78 -12.17
C PHE A 88 -11.24 -4.43 -12.24
N ASP A 89 -10.92 -3.21 -11.84
CA ASP A 89 -9.54 -2.76 -11.75
C ASP A 89 -8.96 -3.13 -10.39
N TYR A 90 -7.67 -3.47 -10.36
CA TYR A 90 -6.94 -3.82 -9.15
C TYR A 90 -5.53 -3.23 -9.22
N SER A 91 -5.01 -2.82 -8.06
CA SER A 91 -3.65 -2.26 -7.95
C SER A 91 -2.76 -3.15 -7.08
N PHE A 92 -1.58 -3.46 -7.61
CA PHE A 92 -0.49 -4.06 -6.84
C PHE A 92 0.46 -2.97 -6.36
N THR A 93 0.98 -3.15 -5.16
CA THR A 93 2.03 -2.29 -4.60
C THR A 93 3.38 -2.92 -4.88
N ILE A 94 4.24 -2.22 -5.59
CA ILE A 94 5.62 -2.63 -5.83
C ILE A 94 6.50 -1.85 -4.88
N VAL A 95 7.23 -2.52 -4.00
CA VAL A 95 7.96 -1.92 -2.88
C VAL A 95 9.45 -2.21 -3.07
N SER A 96 10.32 -1.26 -2.74
CA SER A 96 11.75 -1.51 -2.71
C SER A 96 12.09 -2.66 -1.76
N SER A 97 12.86 -3.64 -2.22
CA SER A 97 13.25 -4.83 -1.46
C SER A 97 13.98 -4.50 -0.16
N LYS A 98 14.66 -3.34 -0.10
CA LYS A 98 15.28 -2.87 1.14
C LYS A 98 14.30 -2.82 2.30
N TYR A 99 13.00 -2.58 2.05
CA TYR A 99 11.97 -2.50 3.10
C TYR A 99 11.39 -3.85 3.52
N GLN A 100 11.71 -4.95 2.83
CA GLN A 100 11.13 -6.27 3.09
C GLN A 100 11.46 -6.79 4.50
N SER A 101 12.65 -6.47 5.02
CA SER A 101 13.12 -6.86 6.36
C SER A 101 13.09 -5.71 7.38
N MET A 102 12.58 -4.53 7.01
CA MET A 102 12.69 -3.30 7.82
C MET A 102 11.70 -3.20 8.98
N GLU A 103 11.06 -4.28 9.43
CA GLU A 103 10.36 -4.24 10.73
C GLU A 103 11.29 -3.89 11.90
N MET A 104 12.62 -3.90 11.72
CA MET A 104 13.62 -3.86 12.80
C MET A 104 14.70 -2.77 12.72
N LEU A 105 14.77 -1.91 11.70
CA LEU A 105 15.76 -0.82 11.70
C LEU A 105 15.11 0.45 12.24
N SER A 106 15.42 0.77 13.50
CA SER A 106 15.20 2.11 14.04
C SER A 106 16.06 3.08 13.24
N THR A 107 15.48 3.70 12.22
CA THR A 107 16.04 4.94 11.71
C THR A 107 15.92 5.99 12.81
N ASP A 108 16.94 6.82 12.99
CA ASP A 108 16.81 7.97 13.87
C ASP A 108 15.95 9.01 13.15
N CYS A 109 14.64 9.07 13.46
CA CYS A 109 13.79 10.15 12.99
C CYS A 109 14.13 11.44 13.76
N PHE A 110 15.21 12.10 13.35
CA PHE A 110 15.58 13.42 13.87
C PHE A 110 14.60 14.51 13.39
N PHE A 111 13.87 14.26 12.30
CA PHE A 111 12.90 15.19 11.73
C PHE A 111 11.61 15.25 12.55
N ASN A 112 11.16 16.47 12.85
CA ASN A 112 9.89 16.68 13.54
C ASN A 112 8.71 16.55 12.56
N PHE A 113 8.20 15.34 12.42
CA PHE A 113 7.00 15.04 11.64
C PHE A 113 5.69 15.23 12.43
N GLY A 114 5.75 15.70 13.67
CA GLY A 114 4.60 15.81 14.56
C GLY A 114 3.62 16.94 14.21
N LYS A 115 4.05 17.90 13.39
CA LYS A 115 3.23 19.02 12.93
C LYS A 115 3.62 19.43 11.51
N GLY A 116 2.63 19.77 10.70
CA GLY A 116 2.87 20.24 9.35
C GLY A 116 1.72 19.91 8.40
N GLU A 117 1.94 20.21 7.14
CA GLU A 117 1.08 19.82 6.05
C GLU A 117 1.82 18.80 5.17
N TYR A 118 1.10 17.77 4.74
CA TYR A 118 1.67 16.67 3.97
C TYR A 118 0.68 16.20 2.90
N THR A 119 1.17 15.38 1.97
CA THR A 119 0.36 14.64 0.99
C THR A 119 0.95 13.25 0.77
N TYR A 120 0.15 12.34 0.23
CA TYR A 120 0.65 11.04 -0.24
C TYR A 120 1.27 11.19 -1.62
N THR A 121 2.31 10.40 -1.90
CA THR A 121 2.82 10.26 -3.28
C THR A 121 2.01 9.27 -4.12
N ASN A 122 1.16 8.45 -3.48
CA ASN A 122 0.25 7.56 -4.17
C ASN A 122 -0.70 8.37 -5.09
N PRO A 123 -0.74 8.10 -6.40
CA PRO A 123 -1.62 8.80 -7.33
C PRO A 123 -3.10 8.78 -6.93
N GLU A 124 -3.58 7.72 -6.29
CA GLU A 124 -4.99 7.62 -5.85
C GLU A 124 -5.34 8.55 -4.69
N TYR A 125 -4.34 9.04 -3.97
CA TYR A 125 -4.51 9.89 -2.79
C TYR A 125 -3.75 11.21 -2.90
N GLN A 126 -3.33 11.59 -4.11
CA GLN A 126 -2.48 12.75 -4.35
C GLN A 126 -3.20 14.09 -4.01
N ASP A 127 -4.53 14.11 -4.10
CA ASP A 127 -5.39 15.24 -3.73
C ASP A 127 -5.67 15.32 -2.22
N VAL A 128 -5.29 14.29 -1.45
CA VAL A 128 -5.48 14.27 0.00
C VAL A 128 -4.46 15.18 0.67
N LYS A 129 -4.95 16.26 1.28
CA LYS A 129 -4.15 17.11 2.16
C LYS A 129 -4.21 16.60 3.60
N ILE A 130 -3.04 16.23 4.13
CA ILE A 130 -2.86 15.82 5.52
C ILE A 130 -2.43 17.03 6.35
N ILE A 131 -3.26 17.46 7.29
CA ILE A 131 -2.95 18.53 8.24
C ILE A 131 -2.72 17.92 9.61
N ARG A 132 -1.47 17.97 10.09
CA ARG A 132 -1.07 17.36 11.36
C ARG A 132 -0.80 18.42 12.42
N ARG A 133 -1.37 18.20 13.60
CA ARG A 133 -1.20 18.99 14.82
C ARG A 133 -0.78 18.05 15.95
N LYS A 134 -0.42 18.63 17.11
CA LYS A 134 0.12 17.92 18.28
C LYS A 134 -0.65 16.63 18.67
N ARG A 135 -1.98 16.63 18.58
CA ARG A 135 -2.85 15.49 18.99
C ARG A 135 -3.91 15.15 17.94
N LYS A 136 -3.86 15.77 16.76
CA LYS A 136 -4.90 15.60 15.73
C LYS A 136 -4.29 15.56 14.34
N GLN A 137 -4.71 14.61 13.52
CA GLN A 137 -4.47 14.60 12.07
C GLN A 137 -5.82 14.75 11.36
N ILE A 138 -5.83 15.55 10.30
CA ILE A 138 -7.01 15.75 9.45
C ILE A 138 -6.57 15.46 8.02
N GLU A 139 -7.17 14.47 7.40
CA GLU A 139 -7.02 14.18 5.97
C GLU A 139 -8.27 14.71 5.27
N LYS A 140 -8.09 15.49 4.21
CA LYS A 140 -9.22 16.04 3.46
C LYS A 140 -8.91 16.13 1.98
N THR A 141 -9.94 15.87 1.18
CA THR A 141 -9.98 16.23 -0.24
C THR A 141 -10.95 17.41 -0.41
N LYS A 142 -11.38 17.68 -1.65
CA LYS A 142 -12.47 18.62 -1.90
C LYS A 142 -13.80 18.13 -1.29
N ASP A 143 -14.04 16.83 -1.34
CA ASP A 143 -15.35 16.23 -1.07
C ASP A 143 -15.37 15.41 0.23
N SER A 144 -14.21 14.95 0.71
CA SER A 144 -14.09 14.07 1.88
C SER A 144 -13.24 14.67 2.99
N LYS A 145 -13.51 14.23 4.23
CA LYS A 145 -12.75 14.62 5.41
C LYS A 145 -12.74 13.51 6.46
N THR A 146 -11.54 13.06 6.78
CA THR A 146 -11.29 12.09 7.86
C THR A 146 -10.47 12.75 8.96
N VAL A 147 -10.81 12.46 10.20
CA VAL A 147 -10.19 13.04 11.38
C VAL A 147 -9.69 11.94 12.30
N TYR A 148 -8.43 12.08 12.73
CA TYR A 148 -7.77 11.14 13.61
C TYR A 148 -7.25 11.82 14.88
N ARG A 149 -7.25 11.09 15.99
CA ARG A 149 -6.33 11.36 17.09
C ARG A 149 -4.98 10.77 16.71
N ILE A 150 -3.91 11.54 16.87
CA ILE A 150 -2.53 11.06 16.66
C ILE A 150 -1.80 11.02 17.99
N GLU A 151 -1.14 9.90 18.26
CA GLU A 151 -0.37 9.65 19.47
C GLU A 151 1.02 9.16 19.06
N TRP A 152 2.05 9.97 19.31
CA TRP A 152 3.44 9.63 19.03
C TRP A 152 3.98 8.75 20.16
N VAL A 153 4.35 7.52 19.83
CA VAL A 153 4.96 6.55 20.75
C VAL A 153 6.47 6.76 20.80
N THR A 154 7.07 6.97 19.63
CA THR A 154 8.48 7.35 19.45
C THR A 154 8.58 8.36 18.31
N PRO A 155 9.74 9.00 18.05
CA PRO A 155 9.89 9.89 16.90
C PRO A 155 9.56 9.24 15.53
N CYS A 156 9.71 7.92 15.41
CA CYS A 156 9.40 7.17 14.19
C CYS A 156 8.11 6.35 14.26
N HIS A 157 7.36 6.41 15.36
CA HIS A 157 6.18 5.57 15.54
C HIS A 157 5.04 6.38 16.11
N TYR A 158 3.93 6.39 15.39
CA TYR A 158 2.69 7.00 15.86
C TYR A 158 1.49 6.12 15.58
N VAL A 159 0.45 6.31 16.39
CA VAL A 159 -0.83 5.63 16.24
C VAL A 159 -1.88 6.66 15.84
N LEU A 160 -2.61 6.36 14.78
CA LEU A 160 -3.81 7.10 14.37
C LEU A 160 -5.04 6.35 14.86
N THR A 161 -5.93 7.03 15.60
CA THR A 161 -7.25 6.51 15.94
C THR A 161 -8.31 7.28 15.17
N TYR A 162 -9.15 6.60 14.40
CA TYR A 162 -10.26 7.24 13.68
C TYR A 162 -11.25 7.89 14.67
N LEU A 163 -11.54 9.17 14.46
CA LEU A 163 -12.53 9.91 15.24
C LEU A 163 -13.77 10.28 14.43
N ARG A 164 -13.58 10.55 13.13
CA ARG A 164 -14.66 10.91 12.21
C ARG A 164 -14.26 10.57 10.77
N VAL A 165 -15.23 10.08 10.01
CA VAL A 165 -15.15 9.86 8.57
C VAL A 165 -16.26 10.66 7.87
N SER A 166 -16.13 10.92 6.58
CA SER A 166 -17.20 11.53 5.76
C SER A 166 -18.18 10.49 5.23
N GLU A 167 -17.66 9.36 4.74
CA GLU A 167 -18.47 8.35 4.05
C GLU A 167 -19.17 7.42 5.06
N PRO A 168 -20.49 7.23 4.96
CA PRO A 168 -21.25 6.34 5.85
C PRO A 168 -20.73 4.90 5.83
N GLU A 169 -20.30 4.38 4.66
CA GLU A 169 -19.74 3.02 4.58
C GLU A 169 -18.46 2.83 5.41
N ASN A 170 -17.81 3.91 5.84
CA ASN A 170 -16.56 3.88 6.61
C ASN A 170 -16.78 4.12 8.11
N GLU A 171 -18.01 4.29 8.59
CA GLU A 171 -18.29 4.55 10.01
C GLU A 171 -17.78 3.42 10.93
N TYR A 172 -17.75 2.19 10.43
CA TYR A 172 -17.19 1.04 11.16
C TYR A 172 -15.71 1.20 11.53
N LEU A 173 -14.99 2.13 10.90
CA LEU A 173 -13.59 2.44 11.22
C LEU A 173 -13.46 3.30 12.47
N ILE A 174 -14.51 3.99 12.93
CA ILE A 174 -14.42 4.86 14.11
C ILE A 174 -13.93 4.07 15.32
N GLY A 175 -12.91 4.58 16.00
CA GLY A 175 -12.23 3.92 17.12
C GLY A 175 -11.16 2.89 16.72
N GLN A 176 -11.10 2.45 15.45
CA GLN A 176 -10.01 1.60 14.96
C GLN A 176 -8.68 2.35 14.95
N LYS A 177 -7.58 1.58 15.04
CA LYS A 177 -6.22 2.11 15.17
C LYS A 177 -5.36 1.71 13.97
N ILE A 178 -4.60 2.66 13.46
CA ILE A 178 -3.54 2.44 12.49
C ILE A 178 -2.22 2.68 13.20
N ASN A 179 -1.41 1.63 13.35
CA ASN A 179 -0.02 1.76 13.78
C ASN A 179 0.81 2.17 12.57
N VAL A 180 1.54 3.28 12.66
CA VAL A 180 2.37 3.79 11.57
C VAL A 180 3.82 3.92 12.02
N LYS A 181 4.71 3.17 11.36
CA LYS A 181 6.16 3.26 11.51
C LYS A 181 6.73 4.03 10.34
N ILE A 182 7.56 5.03 10.64
CA ILE A 182 8.46 5.65 9.67
C ILE A 182 9.66 4.72 9.54
N ILE A 183 9.89 4.21 8.33
CA ILE A 183 10.92 3.19 8.06
C ILE A 183 12.12 3.76 7.31
N ASP A 184 11.97 4.92 6.67
CA ASP A 184 13.06 5.64 6.00
C ASP A 184 12.73 7.13 5.90
N VAL A 185 13.76 7.97 5.92
CA VAL A 185 13.64 9.42 5.72
C VAL A 185 14.54 9.78 4.55
N LEU A 186 13.90 10.20 3.46
CA LEU A 186 14.57 10.50 2.20
C LEU A 186 15.29 11.85 2.28
N GLU A 187 16.33 12.05 1.46
CA GLU A 187 17.14 13.28 1.44
C GLU A 187 16.32 14.55 1.19
N ASN A 188 15.21 14.42 0.46
CA ASN A 188 14.27 15.51 0.18
C ASN A 188 13.35 15.86 1.37
N GLY A 189 13.48 15.18 2.50
CA GLY A 189 12.67 15.39 3.71
C GLY A 189 11.32 14.67 3.72
N ASN A 190 11.00 13.89 2.67
CA ASN A 190 9.87 12.97 2.69
C ASN A 190 10.21 11.76 3.57
N TYR A 191 9.18 11.00 3.94
CA TYR A 191 9.40 9.76 4.67
C TYR A 191 8.58 8.61 4.12
N VAL A 192 9.18 7.43 4.22
CA VAL A 192 8.55 6.16 3.87
C VAL A 192 7.94 5.58 5.13
N TYR A 193 6.72 5.06 5.00
CA TYR A 193 6.00 4.48 6.12
C TYR A 193 5.57 3.05 5.83
N TYR A 194 5.54 2.28 6.91
CA TYR A 194 4.79 1.04 7.04
C TYR A 194 3.60 1.32 7.96
N SER A 195 2.39 0.94 7.55
CA SER A 195 1.20 1.07 8.36
C SER A 195 0.54 -0.29 8.57
N ASN A 196 -0.19 -0.42 9.67
CA ASN A 196 -1.00 -1.59 9.97
C ASN A 196 -2.30 -1.16 10.68
N LEU A 197 -3.44 -1.40 10.04
CA LEU A 197 -4.79 -1.21 10.58
C LEU A 197 -5.21 -2.45 11.39
N SER A 198 -5.18 -2.32 12.72
CA SER A 198 -5.67 -3.32 13.68
C SER A 198 -5.23 -4.77 13.40
N ASP A 199 -4.01 -4.98 12.92
CA ASP A 199 -3.40 -6.28 12.56
C ASP A 199 -4.09 -7.02 11.41
N ARG A 200 -4.89 -6.31 10.60
CA ARG A 200 -5.66 -6.89 9.49
C ARG A 200 -5.11 -6.50 8.13
N THR A 201 -4.75 -5.23 8.00
CA THR A 201 -4.33 -4.65 6.73
C THR A 201 -3.08 -3.86 6.96
N TYR A 202 -1.97 -4.30 6.38
CA TYR A 202 -0.74 -3.54 6.35
C TYR A 202 -0.56 -2.83 5.02
N GLY A 203 0.28 -1.80 4.99
CA GLY A 203 0.60 -1.05 3.78
C GLY A 203 1.92 -0.31 3.83
N PHE A 204 2.42 0.00 2.64
CA PHE A 204 3.63 0.79 2.43
C PHE A 204 3.30 2.00 1.57
N GLY A 205 3.97 3.11 1.85
CA GLY A 205 3.88 4.30 1.03
C GLY A 205 4.88 5.37 1.44
N GLU A 206 4.80 6.49 0.75
CA GLU A 206 5.61 7.66 1.02
C GLU A 206 4.69 8.86 1.29
N ILE A 207 5.07 9.66 2.27
CA ILE A 207 4.43 10.92 2.60
C ILE A 207 5.40 12.05 2.33
N LYS A 208 4.92 12.99 1.50
CA LYS A 208 5.62 14.20 1.12
C LYS A 208 5.22 15.36 2.02
N LYS A 209 6.20 16.13 2.48
CA LYS A 209 5.95 17.39 3.20
C LYS A 209 5.59 18.49 2.19
N LEU A 210 4.55 19.27 2.51
CA LEU A 210 4.10 20.43 1.73
C LEU A 210 4.75 21.73 2.22
#